data_AF-A0A357YID3-F1
#
_entry.id   AF-A0A357YID3-F1
#
_cell.length_a   1.000
_cell.length_b   1.000
_cell.length_c   1.000
_cell.angle_alpha   90.00
_cell.angle_beta   90.00
_cell.angle_gamma   90.00
#
_symmetry.space_group_name_H-M   'P 1'
#
loop_
_entity.id
_entity.type
_entity.pdbx_description
1 polymer ?
#
loop_
_entity_poly.entity_id
_entity_poly.type
_entity_poly.pdbx_seq_one_letter_code
_entity_poly.pdbx_strand_id
1 'polypeptide(L)'
;MTTKKINSKEKSSTAATSASTITRNEAVSLFMLIRDIKNGSLSRDALVKYVMLRVKLKAIYDEYERVRQEISEQTKPEGWKEGDSPDEWNESFRPVMEAWLNEPIEIETKIFTEEDCADFIMSNPDQPGTFVDVVMEYMKV
;
A
#
# COMPACT_ATOMS: atom_id res chain seq x y z
N MET A 1 16.26 -1.19 -60.54
CA MET A 1 16.07 -0.36 -59.33
C MET A 1 15.49 -1.26 -58.26
N THR A 2 16.30 -1.68 -57.29
CA THR A 2 15.94 -2.70 -56.31
C THR A 2 15.83 -2.03 -54.95
N THR A 3 14.62 -1.67 -54.54
CA THR A 3 14.36 -1.05 -53.23
C THR A 3 14.12 -2.13 -52.19
N LYS A 4 15.18 -2.47 -51.44
CA LYS A 4 15.11 -3.18 -50.16
C LYS A 4 15.11 -2.14 -49.04
N LYS A 5 13.97 -1.95 -48.37
CA LYS A 5 13.81 -1.46 -46.99
C LYS A 5 12.79 -2.43 -46.38
N ILE A 6 12.93 -2.95 -45.17
CA ILE A 6 13.03 -2.23 -43.91
C ILE A 6 13.77 -3.15 -42.92
N ASN A 7 14.80 -2.61 -42.26
CA ASN A 7 15.44 -3.25 -41.11
C ASN A 7 14.58 -2.93 -39.88
N SER A 8 14.02 -3.97 -39.25
CA SER A 8 13.23 -3.86 -38.02
C SER A 8 14.17 -3.49 -36.87
N LYS A 9 14.02 -2.27 -36.34
CA LYS A 9 14.57 -1.93 -35.02
C LYS A 9 13.67 -2.60 -33.98
N GLU A 10 14.19 -3.61 -33.31
CA GLU A 10 13.69 -4.08 -32.03
C GLU A 10 13.62 -2.89 -31.07
N LYS A 11 12.41 -2.38 -30.85
CA LYS A 11 12.11 -1.56 -29.68
C LYS A 11 12.09 -2.53 -28.50
N SER A 12 13.19 -2.57 -27.76
CA SER A 12 13.21 -3.07 -26.40
C SER A 12 12.12 -2.32 -25.63
N SER A 13 11.01 -3.02 -25.41
CA SER A 13 9.88 -2.58 -24.61
C SER A 13 10.21 -2.92 -23.16
N THR A 14 10.96 -2.05 -22.48
CA THR A 14 10.82 -1.93 -21.03
C THR A 14 9.43 -1.37 -20.80
N ALA A 15 8.46 -2.25 -20.64
CA ALA A 15 7.13 -1.87 -20.18
C ALA A 15 7.34 -1.18 -18.82
N ALA A 16 7.10 0.13 -18.78
CA ALA A 16 7.04 0.85 -17.53
C ALA A 16 5.92 0.20 -16.71
N THR A 17 6.28 -0.49 -15.63
CA THR A 17 5.33 -0.98 -14.64
C THR A 17 4.56 0.25 -14.16
N SER A 18 3.31 0.36 -14.58
CA SER A 18 2.46 1.51 -14.28
C SER A 18 2.13 1.47 -12.81
N ALA A 19 2.85 2.25 -12.00
CA ALA A 19 2.58 2.36 -10.58
C ALA A 19 1.08 2.67 -10.37
N SER A 20 0.40 1.82 -9.62
CA SER A 20 -0.97 2.09 -9.20
C SER A 20 -0.99 3.33 -8.29
N THR A 21 -1.88 4.27 -8.59
CA THR A 21 -2.15 5.41 -7.71
C THR A 21 -3.22 5.00 -6.70
N ILE A 22 -2.83 4.94 -5.43
CA ILE A 22 -3.74 4.73 -4.29
C ILE A 22 -3.55 5.86 -3.28
N THR A 23 -4.49 6.05 -2.36
CA THR A 23 -4.34 7.00 -1.25
C THR A 23 -3.36 6.50 -0.19
N ARG A 24 -2.79 7.41 0.61
CA ARG A 24 -2.01 7.01 1.79
C ARG A 24 -2.81 6.13 2.74
N ASN A 25 -4.10 6.41 2.89
CA ASN A 25 -5.00 5.60 3.71
C ASN A 25 -5.07 4.14 3.24
N GLU A 26 -5.22 3.92 1.93
CA GLU A 26 -5.26 2.58 1.35
C GLU A 26 -3.93 1.85 1.55
N ALA A 27 -2.80 2.53 1.38
CA ALA A 27 -1.47 1.93 1.60
C ALA A 27 -1.24 1.55 3.07
N VAL A 28 -1.57 2.44 4.01
CA VAL A 28 -1.52 2.16 5.46
C VAL A 28 -2.42 0.99 5.81
N SER A 29 -3.66 0.98 5.30
CA SER A 29 -4.62 -0.10 5.54
C SER A 29 -4.16 -1.43 4.97
N LEU A 30 -3.60 -1.43 3.75
CA LEU A 30 -3.03 -2.62 3.13
C LEU A 30 -1.86 -3.16 3.94
N PHE A 31 -0.95 -2.29 4.42
CA PHE A 31 0.14 -2.72 5.31
C PHE A 31 -0.40 -3.39 6.56
N MET A 32 -1.35 -2.75 7.24
CA MET A 32 -1.94 -3.26 8.48
C MET A 32 -2.62 -4.61 8.28
N LEU A 33 -3.25 -4.83 7.12
CA LEU A 33 -3.86 -6.10 6.78
C LEU A 33 -2.81 -7.19 6.52
N ILE A 34 -1.73 -6.89 5.79
CA ILE A 34 -0.77 -7.90 5.33
C ILE A 34 0.44 -8.12 6.25
N ARG A 35 0.65 -7.28 7.27
CA ARG A 35 1.89 -7.27 8.06
C ARG A 35 2.15 -8.57 8.81
N ASP A 36 1.10 -9.28 9.24
CA ASP A 36 1.17 -10.48 10.08
C ASP A 36 0.74 -11.77 9.33
N ILE A 37 0.65 -11.67 8.01
CA ILE A 37 0.13 -12.74 7.12
C ILE A 37 1.23 -13.73 6.76
N LYS A 38 0.88 -15.02 6.73
CA LYS A 38 1.77 -16.11 6.33
C LYS A 38 1.98 -16.07 4.81
N ASN A 39 3.18 -16.40 4.35
CA ASN A 39 3.56 -16.33 2.93
C ASN A 39 4.31 -17.58 2.45
N GLY A 40 4.20 -18.68 3.21
CA GLY A 40 5.00 -19.89 3.00
C GLY A 40 4.70 -20.66 1.72
N SER A 41 3.50 -20.50 1.14
CA SER A 41 3.12 -21.15 -0.12
C SER A 41 3.51 -20.34 -1.36
N LEU A 42 4.02 -19.11 -1.21
CA LEU A 42 4.41 -18.32 -2.37
C LEU A 42 5.62 -18.92 -3.08
N SER A 43 5.62 -18.83 -4.40
CA SER A 43 6.81 -19.04 -5.21
C SER A 43 7.94 -18.08 -4.79
N ARG A 44 9.20 -18.44 -5.08
CA ARG A 44 10.35 -17.57 -4.76
C ARG A 44 10.20 -16.19 -5.38
N ASP A 45 9.75 -16.12 -6.63
CA ASP A 45 9.61 -14.87 -7.37
C ASP A 45 8.49 -14.00 -6.78
N ALA A 46 7.36 -14.61 -6.44
CA ALA A 46 6.25 -13.92 -5.77
C ALA A 46 6.66 -13.43 -4.36
N LEU A 47 7.39 -14.24 -3.61
CA LEU A 47 7.89 -13.88 -2.28
C LEU A 47 8.82 -12.66 -2.35
N VAL A 48 9.72 -12.58 -3.34
CA VAL A 48 10.59 -11.42 -3.52
C VAL A 48 9.77 -10.15 -3.77
N LYS A 49 8.79 -10.21 -4.68
CA LYS A 49 7.91 -9.06 -4.95
C LYS A 49 7.13 -8.65 -3.70
N TYR A 50 6.59 -9.63 -2.98
CA TYR A 50 5.84 -9.42 -1.75
C TYR A 50 6.67 -8.75 -0.66
N VAL A 51 7.91 -9.21 -0.43
CA VAL A 51 8.82 -8.60 0.54
C VAL A 51 9.13 -7.15 0.15
N MET A 52 9.39 -6.88 -1.13
CA MET A 52 9.65 -5.52 -1.61
C MET A 52 8.44 -4.61 -1.43
N LEU A 53 7.23 -5.09 -1.71
CA LEU A 53 5.99 -4.37 -1.44
C LEU A 53 5.83 -4.07 0.05
N ARG A 54 6.04 -5.06 0.93
CA ARG A 54 5.97 -4.87 2.39
C ARG A 54 6.93 -3.81 2.91
N VAL A 55 8.16 -3.76 2.39
CA VAL A 55 9.15 -2.75 2.79
C VAL A 55 8.67 -1.34 2.43
N LYS A 56 8.13 -1.17 1.21
CA LYS A 56 7.58 0.13 0.76
C LYS A 56 6.37 0.55 1.59
N LEU A 57 5.44 -0.37 1.82
CA LEU A 57 4.25 -0.14 2.65
C LEU A 57 4.62 0.16 4.11
N LYS A 58 5.63 -0.52 4.66
CA LYS A 58 6.14 -0.21 6.00
C LYS A 58 6.69 1.21 6.08
N ALA A 59 7.44 1.68 5.08
CA ALA A 59 7.96 3.04 5.08
C ALA A 59 6.84 4.09 5.13
N ILE A 60 5.73 3.85 4.40
CA ILE A 60 4.54 4.70 4.44
C ILE A 60 3.86 4.64 5.82
N TYR A 61 3.79 3.45 6.43
CA TYR A 61 3.25 3.28 7.78
C TYR A 61 4.09 3.99 8.85
N ASP A 62 5.42 3.91 8.76
CA ASP A 62 6.33 4.62 9.66
C ASP A 62 6.16 6.14 9.52
N GLU A 63 5.96 6.64 8.30
CA GLU A 63 5.64 8.04 8.04
C GLU A 63 4.28 8.43 8.62
N TYR A 64 3.26 7.59 8.47
CA TYR A 64 1.95 7.78 9.08
C TYR A 64 2.06 7.95 10.59
N GLU A 65 2.79 7.08 11.29
CA GLU A 65 2.94 7.18 12.75
C GLU A 65 3.65 8.47 13.16
N ARG A 66 4.69 8.88 12.40
CA ARG A 66 5.40 10.15 12.64
C ARG A 66 4.46 11.34 12.44
N VAL A 67 3.78 11.42 11.30
CA VAL A 67 2.87 12.52 10.97
C VAL A 67 1.68 12.58 11.94
N ARG A 68 1.15 11.42 12.33
CA ARG A 68 0.09 11.33 13.34
C ARG A 68 0.54 11.95 14.67
N GLN A 69 1.76 11.69 15.12
CA GLN A 69 2.31 12.30 16.33
C GLN A 69 2.50 13.82 16.16
N GLU A 70 3.09 14.24 15.04
CA GLU A 70 3.32 15.66 14.74
C GLU A 70 1.99 16.46 14.68
N ILE A 71 0.97 15.94 14.00
CA ILE A 71 -0.36 16.57 13.93
C ILE A 71 -1.00 16.59 15.31
N SER A 72 -0.89 15.50 16.07
CA SER A 72 -1.41 15.42 17.44
C SER A 72 -0.84 16.53 18.32
N GLU A 73 0.47 16.75 18.27
CA GLU A 73 1.14 17.83 19.01
C GLU A 73 0.72 19.22 18.53
N GLN A 74 0.60 19.44 17.21
CA GLN A 74 0.21 20.72 16.63
C GLN A 74 -1.25 21.11 16.90
N THR A 75 -2.13 20.12 17.01
CA THR A 75 -3.58 20.32 17.16
C THR A 75 -4.04 20.24 18.60
N LYS A 76 -3.11 19.96 19.54
CA LYS A 76 -3.41 19.89 20.96
C LYS A 76 -3.85 21.26 21.50
N PRO A 77 -5.02 21.37 22.15
CA PRO A 77 -5.48 22.63 22.70
C PRO A 77 -4.52 23.20 23.76
N GLU A 78 -4.41 24.52 23.81
CA GLU A 78 -3.57 25.21 24.79
C GLU A 78 -4.07 24.91 26.20
N GLY A 79 -3.17 24.51 27.10
CA GLY A 79 -3.49 24.22 28.50
C GLY A 79 -4.16 22.87 28.76
N TRP A 80 -4.33 22.01 27.75
CA TRP A 80 -4.88 20.65 27.89
C TRP A 80 -4.07 19.79 28.87
N LYS A 81 -4.76 19.05 29.74
CA LYS A 81 -4.19 18.14 30.75
C LYS A 81 -4.83 16.75 30.68
N GLU A 82 -4.12 15.77 31.22
CA GLU A 82 -4.65 14.42 31.34
C GLU A 82 -5.93 14.40 32.19
N GLY A 83 -7.01 13.88 31.60
CA GLY A 83 -8.36 13.90 32.17
C GLY A 83 -9.32 14.92 31.53
N ASP A 84 -8.81 15.87 30.74
CA ASP A 84 -9.65 16.79 29.97
C ASP A 84 -10.33 16.06 28.79
N SER A 85 -11.47 16.59 28.33
CA SER A 85 -12.15 16.04 27.15
C SER A 85 -11.25 16.13 25.91
N PRO A 86 -11.21 15.09 25.05
CA PRO A 86 -10.48 15.14 23.80
C PRO A 86 -11.29 15.79 22.65
N ASP A 87 -12.51 16.28 22.86
CA ASP A 87 -13.40 16.70 21.76
C ASP A 87 -12.81 17.83 20.90
N GLU A 88 -12.38 18.94 21.51
CA GLU A 88 -11.75 20.07 20.78
C GLU A 88 -10.45 19.64 20.09
N TRP A 89 -9.69 18.76 20.74
CA TRP A 89 -8.48 18.19 20.15
C TRP A 89 -8.81 17.35 18.93
N ASN A 90 -9.83 16.49 19.00
CA ASN A 90 -10.29 15.63 17.91
C ASN A 90 -10.84 16.46 16.74
N GLU A 91 -11.59 17.53 17.02
CA GLU A 91 -12.11 18.45 16.01
C GLU A 91 -10.99 19.13 15.22
N SER A 92 -9.88 19.45 15.88
CA SER A 92 -8.69 20.04 15.25
C SER A 92 -7.81 18.99 14.55
N PHE A 93 -7.66 17.81 15.15
CA PHE A 93 -6.83 16.72 14.65
C PHE A 93 -7.38 16.09 13.36
N ARG A 94 -8.67 15.72 13.38
CA ARG A 94 -9.29 14.88 12.34
C ARG A 94 -9.16 15.48 10.94
N PRO A 95 -9.47 16.77 10.68
CA PRO A 95 -9.41 17.32 9.33
C PRO A 95 -8.00 17.29 8.74
N VAL A 96 -6.97 17.54 9.57
CA VAL A 96 -5.56 17.57 9.12
C VAL A 96 -5.09 16.15 8.79
N MET A 97 -5.43 15.18 9.64
CA MET A 97 -5.09 13.78 9.41
C MET A 97 -5.82 13.22 8.18
N GLU A 98 -7.11 13.54 8.01
CA GLU A 98 -7.90 13.13 6.84
C GLU A 98 -7.35 13.73 5.54
N ALA A 99 -6.93 15.00 5.55
CA ALA A 99 -6.29 15.61 4.40
C ALA A 99 -5.01 14.85 3.99
N TRP A 100 -4.14 14.54 4.95
CA TRP A 100 -2.92 13.77 4.69
C TRP A 100 -3.21 12.35 4.18
N LEU A 101 -4.21 11.69 4.75
CA LEU A 101 -4.61 10.33 4.40
C LEU A 101 -5.20 10.23 2.99
N ASN A 102 -5.87 11.28 2.52
CA ASN A 102 -6.49 11.35 1.20
C ASN A 102 -5.52 11.72 0.07
N GLU A 103 -4.27 12.09 0.39
CA GLU A 103 -3.29 12.37 -0.66
C GLU A 103 -2.94 11.09 -1.45
N PRO A 104 -2.90 11.19 -2.79
CA PRO A 104 -2.51 10.07 -3.64
C PRO A 104 -1.00 9.81 -3.53
N ILE A 105 -0.62 8.54 -3.63
CA ILE A 105 0.76 8.09 -3.72
C ILE A 105 0.93 7.08 -4.84
N GLU A 106 2.12 7.06 -5.42
CA GLU A 106 2.51 6.08 -6.44
C GLU A 106 3.19 4.89 -5.78
N ILE A 107 2.53 3.75 -5.78
CA ILE A 107 3.09 2.50 -5.29
C ILE A 107 2.55 1.35 -6.11
N GLU A 108 3.46 0.53 -6.64
CA GLU A 108 3.10 -0.71 -7.33
C GLU A 108 2.65 -1.76 -6.32
N THR A 109 1.34 -1.94 -6.15
CA THR A 109 0.77 -2.97 -5.27
C THR A 109 0.38 -4.24 -6.04
N LYS A 110 0.18 -4.14 -7.35
CA LYS A 110 -0.31 -5.20 -8.22
C LYS A 110 0.88 -6.07 -8.63
N ILE A 111 1.19 -7.07 -7.80
CA ILE A 111 2.43 -7.86 -7.89
C ILE A 111 2.22 -9.35 -8.15
N PHE A 112 1.01 -9.84 -7.90
CA PHE A 112 0.65 -11.26 -7.90
C PHE A 112 -0.18 -11.63 -9.13
N THR A 113 0.09 -12.81 -9.67
CA THR A 113 -0.86 -13.47 -10.58
C THR A 113 -2.06 -14.02 -9.80
N GLU A 114 -3.08 -14.51 -10.50
CA GLU A 114 -4.22 -15.17 -9.86
C GLU A 114 -3.81 -16.41 -9.04
N GLU A 115 -2.82 -17.18 -9.52
CA GLU A 115 -2.27 -18.33 -8.81
C GLU A 115 -1.51 -17.90 -7.54
N ASP A 116 -0.68 -16.86 -7.62
CA ASP A 116 0.02 -16.32 -6.46
C ASP A 116 -0.98 -15.81 -5.39
N CYS A 117 -2.08 -15.18 -5.81
CA CYS A 117 -3.15 -14.76 -4.90
C CYS A 117 -3.81 -15.97 -4.23
N ALA A 118 -4.10 -17.04 -4.98
CA ALA A 118 -4.68 -18.25 -4.41
C ALA A 118 -3.75 -18.89 -3.37
N ASP A 119 -2.45 -19.02 -3.67
CA ASP A 119 -1.45 -19.55 -2.74
C ASP A 119 -1.30 -18.67 -1.48
N PHE A 120 -1.36 -17.36 -1.65
CA PHE A 120 -1.32 -16.40 -0.56
C PHE A 120 -2.55 -16.52 0.34
N ILE A 121 -3.74 -16.65 -0.24
CA ILE A 121 -5.00 -16.84 0.49
C ILE A 121 -5.01 -18.18 1.22
N MET A 122 -4.62 -19.27 0.54
CA MET A 122 -4.58 -20.61 1.12
C MET A 122 -3.55 -20.74 2.25
N SER A 123 -2.50 -19.91 2.25
CA SER A 123 -1.56 -19.81 3.38
C SER A 123 -2.21 -19.25 4.65
N ASN A 124 -3.40 -18.63 4.54
CA ASN A 124 -4.06 -17.86 5.59
C ASN A 124 -5.55 -18.25 5.73
N PRO A 125 -5.86 -19.53 6.03
CA PRO A 125 -7.23 -20.03 6.03
C PRO A 125 -8.13 -19.42 7.11
N ASP A 126 -7.55 -18.83 8.15
CA ASP A 126 -8.28 -18.21 9.26
C ASP A 126 -8.68 -16.75 8.99
N GLN A 127 -8.29 -16.19 7.83
CA GLN A 127 -8.65 -14.82 7.47
C GLN A 127 -10.09 -14.73 6.94
N PRO A 128 -10.80 -13.61 7.20
CA PRO A 128 -12.17 -13.42 6.74
C PRO A 128 -12.24 -13.26 5.21
N GLY A 129 -13.45 -13.39 4.65
CA GLY A 129 -13.67 -13.17 3.20
C GLY A 129 -13.20 -11.80 2.70
N THR A 130 -13.26 -10.76 3.54
CA THR A 130 -12.75 -9.42 3.21
C THR A 130 -11.25 -9.40 2.94
N PHE A 131 -10.46 -10.32 3.52
CA PHE A 131 -9.05 -10.47 3.19
C PHE A 131 -8.87 -10.96 1.75
N VAL A 132 -9.69 -11.91 1.31
CA VAL A 132 -9.70 -12.41 -0.08
C VAL A 132 -9.99 -11.28 -1.04
N ASP A 133 -11.02 -10.48 -0.75
CA ASP A 133 -11.43 -9.35 -1.58
C ASP A 133 -10.29 -8.34 -1.71
N VAL A 134 -9.63 -7.97 -0.60
CA VAL A 134 -8.51 -7.00 -0.61
C VAL A 134 -7.28 -7.56 -1.35
N VAL A 135 -6.93 -8.83 -1.16
CA VAL A 135 -5.81 -9.45 -1.90
C VAL A 135 -6.09 -9.39 -3.41
N MET A 136 -7.28 -9.78 -3.83
CA MET A 136 -7.66 -9.77 -5.25
C MET A 136 -7.72 -8.36 -5.82
N GLU A 137 -8.26 -7.40 -5.06
CA GLU A 137 -8.43 -6.01 -5.50
C GLU A 137 -7.15 -5.20 -5.47
N TYR A 138 -6.22 -5.43 -4.54
CA TYR A 138 -5.02 -4.59 -4.41
C TYR A 138 -3.74 -5.26 -4.91
N MET A 139 -3.68 -6.60 -4.97
CA MET A 139 -2.43 -7.31 -5.22
C MET A 139 -2.37 -8.06 -6.55
N LYS A 140 -3.52 -8.40 -7.16
CA LYS A 140 -3.58 -9.11 -8.44
C LYS A 140 -3.30 -8.19 -9.63
N VAL A 141 -2.32 -8.53 -10.48
CA VAL A 141 -2.04 -7.86 -11.76
C VAL A 141 -3.19 -7.92 -12.75
#